data_AF-A0A067BKX7-F1
#
_entry.id   AF-A0A067BKX7-F1
#
_cell.length_a   1.000
_cell.length_b   1.000
_cell.length_c   1.000
_cell.angle_alpha   90.00
_cell.angle_beta   90.00
_cell.angle_gamma   90.00
#
_symmetry.space_group_name_H-M   'P 1'
#
loop_
_entity.id
_entity.type
_entity.pdbx_description
1 polymer ?
#
loop_
_entity_poly.entity_id
_entity_poly.type
_entity_poly.pdbx_seq_one_letter_code
_entity_poly.pdbx_strand_id
1 'polypeptide(L)'
;MSKRLEIPPNYATTMQMPVWLTEYEPLRSNAVTTMQIGHGSAERDISAMLLADGSWPASREVFVHTLSHANAGVQVRLGRHGHIEVAICRHIGAMYCHLSRVYWQIQDAFADASDADRQEPAVTQPFVGLVKDQIQPFEAWPRGKIAQMVAPDPIDDVSTHPMASAARTTPSALSSYLRRVRRTCGLAPPVQSDVWLRLLFNMLPVNSRFVYLQRQRPDAICCAYGCGAVESQQHAFYDCEVVHQVWAFHAGAWRRFGVTFSWNTLSDIDAFSVNGRGAPHKEALRVLWSLLTASLLHLIWKQHNGVQYEHKRAIPAAAWHDLSFVGWMASVRHWLRLQDADCPKRAAVLDVVRMLHGQPAYQPLVAKYPLLLRLGPSLRPA
;
A
#
# COMPACT_ATOMS: atom_id res chain seq x y z
N MET A 1 -21.16 3.72 -5.66
CA MET A 1 -22.01 2.64 -6.21
C MET A 1 -23.14 3.09 -7.15
N SER A 2 -23.82 4.22 -6.92
CA SER A 2 -24.80 4.81 -7.87
C SER A 2 -24.22 5.14 -9.26
N LYS A 3 -22.89 5.20 -9.39
CA LYS A 3 -22.15 5.31 -10.65
C LYS A 3 -21.72 3.96 -11.27
N ARG A 4 -21.82 2.84 -10.54
CA ARG A 4 -21.32 1.50 -10.96
C ARG A 4 -22.42 0.60 -11.52
N LEU A 5 -23.67 0.76 -11.08
CA LEU A 5 -24.85 0.12 -11.67
C LEU A 5 -25.70 1.22 -12.30
N GLU A 6 -25.48 1.49 -13.59
CA GLU A 6 -26.23 2.51 -14.35
C GLU A 6 -27.71 2.14 -14.50
N ILE A 7 -28.03 0.84 -14.45
CA ILE A 7 -29.37 0.30 -14.47
C ILE A 7 -29.58 -0.42 -13.12
N PRO A 8 -30.61 -0.08 -12.35
CA PRO A 8 -30.99 -0.84 -11.16
C PRO A 8 -31.31 -2.30 -11.55
N PRO A 9 -30.74 -3.31 -10.87
CA PRO A 9 -31.08 -4.70 -11.15
C PRO A 9 -32.55 -4.96 -10.82
N ASN A 10 -33.20 -5.79 -11.64
CA ASN A 10 -34.55 -6.26 -11.36
C ASN A 10 -34.55 -7.32 -10.23
N TYR A 11 -35.73 -7.78 -9.83
CA TYR A 11 -35.90 -8.75 -8.75
C TYR A 11 -35.11 -10.04 -9.01
N ALA A 12 -35.24 -10.62 -10.21
CA ALA A 12 -34.56 -11.86 -10.59
C ALA A 12 -33.03 -11.73 -10.54
N THR A 13 -32.50 -10.63 -11.09
CA THR A 13 -31.06 -10.34 -11.08
C THR A 13 -30.55 -10.17 -9.65
N THR A 14 -31.30 -9.46 -8.79
CA THR A 14 -30.94 -9.22 -7.38
C THR A 14 -30.89 -10.54 -6.59
N MET A 15 -31.81 -11.46 -6.86
CA MET A 15 -31.83 -12.79 -6.21
C MET A 15 -30.65 -13.69 -6.63
N GLN A 16 -30.11 -13.48 -7.84
CA GLN A 16 -28.93 -14.17 -8.36
C GLN A 16 -27.61 -13.45 -8.03
N MET A 17 -27.67 -12.28 -7.36
CA MET A 17 -26.45 -11.60 -6.94
C MET A 17 -25.78 -12.35 -5.78
N PRO A 18 -24.45 -12.52 -5.83
CA PRO A 18 -23.73 -13.18 -4.75
C PRO A 18 -23.78 -12.38 -3.45
N VAL A 19 -24.16 -13.02 -2.34
CA VAL A 19 -24.52 -12.32 -1.09
C VAL A 19 -23.33 -11.67 -0.37
N TRP A 20 -22.07 -12.04 -0.70
CA TRP A 20 -20.86 -11.37 -0.19
C TRP A 20 -20.46 -10.14 -1.01
N LEU A 21 -21.19 -9.78 -2.07
CA LEU A 21 -21.03 -8.48 -2.74
C LEU A 21 -21.79 -7.40 -1.94
N THR A 22 -21.21 -7.01 -0.81
CA THR A 22 -21.82 -6.15 0.25
C THR A 22 -21.98 -4.66 -0.11
N GLU A 23 -21.87 -4.29 -1.38
CA GLU A 23 -21.96 -2.89 -1.80
C GLU A 23 -23.37 -2.48 -2.24
N TYR A 24 -24.22 -3.42 -2.71
CA TYR A 24 -25.58 -3.12 -3.19
C TYR A 24 -26.56 -2.91 -2.01
N GLU A 25 -27.27 -1.79 -2.00
CA GLU A 25 -28.05 -1.31 -0.85
C GLU A 25 -29.14 -2.31 -0.38
N PRO A 26 -29.92 -2.97 -1.25
CA PRO A 26 -30.85 -4.03 -0.83
C PRO A 26 -30.20 -5.26 -0.21
N LEU A 27 -28.91 -5.50 -0.49
CA LEU A 27 -28.11 -6.59 0.10
C LEU A 27 -27.37 -6.15 1.38
N ARG A 28 -27.43 -4.87 1.75
CA ARG A 28 -26.79 -4.35 2.96
C ARG A 28 -27.67 -4.56 4.18
N SER A 29 -27.20 -5.40 5.09
CA SER A 29 -27.72 -5.45 6.46
C SER A 29 -26.81 -4.67 7.39
N ASN A 30 -27.33 -3.67 8.11
CA ASN A 30 -26.62 -2.85 9.11
C ASN A 30 -26.07 -3.64 10.32
N ALA A 31 -26.28 -4.96 10.37
CA ALA A 31 -25.67 -5.81 11.38
C ALA A 31 -24.24 -6.14 10.96
N VAL A 32 -23.30 -5.39 11.54
CA VAL A 32 -21.85 -5.67 11.52
C VAL A 32 -21.60 -7.12 11.89
N THR A 33 -21.40 -7.98 10.90
CA THR A 33 -20.37 -9.00 10.89
C THR A 33 -20.17 -9.40 9.43
N THR A 34 -19.02 -9.06 8.87
CA THR A 34 -18.49 -9.82 7.72
C THR A 34 -18.30 -11.23 8.25
N MET A 35 -19.34 -12.06 8.19
CA MET A 35 -19.19 -13.47 8.50
C MET A 35 -18.26 -14.03 7.43
N GLN A 36 -17.03 -14.35 7.82
CA GLN A 36 -16.19 -15.27 7.07
C GLN A 36 -16.93 -16.62 7.10
N ILE A 37 -17.84 -16.80 6.16
CA ILE A 37 -18.43 -18.10 5.88
C ILE A 37 -17.23 -18.98 5.52
N GLY A 38 -16.94 -19.95 6.40
CA GLY A 38 -15.75 -20.79 6.29
C GLY A 38 -15.62 -21.40 4.91
N HIS A 39 -14.36 -21.61 4.49
CA HIS A 39 -13.86 -22.04 3.19
C HIS A 39 -14.48 -23.32 2.55
N GLY A 40 -15.63 -23.81 3.00
CA GLY A 40 -16.33 -24.99 2.48
C GLY A 40 -17.62 -24.72 1.69
N SER A 41 -18.15 -23.50 1.66
CA SER A 41 -19.26 -23.13 0.77
C SER A 41 -18.84 -21.92 -0.04
N ALA A 42 -18.22 -22.20 -1.19
CA ALA A 42 -17.97 -21.19 -2.21
C ALA A 42 -19.28 -20.43 -2.44
N GLU A 43 -19.24 -19.14 -2.15
CA GLU A 43 -19.79 -18.14 -3.05
C GLU A 43 -21.15 -18.53 -3.72
N ARG A 44 -22.25 -18.62 -2.95
CA ARG A 44 -23.62 -18.82 -3.47
C ARG A 44 -24.53 -17.58 -3.42
N ASP A 45 -25.26 -17.29 -4.49
CA ASP A 45 -26.33 -16.27 -4.48
C ASP A 45 -27.54 -16.68 -3.61
N ILE A 46 -28.49 -15.75 -3.44
CA ILE A 46 -29.70 -15.97 -2.62
C ILE A 46 -30.60 -17.05 -3.27
N SER A 47 -30.65 -17.11 -4.59
CA SER A 47 -31.46 -18.08 -5.34
C SER A 47 -31.06 -19.52 -5.02
N ALA A 48 -29.76 -19.79 -4.87
CA ALA A 48 -29.23 -21.11 -4.52
C ALA A 48 -29.54 -21.55 -3.08
N MET A 49 -30.19 -20.70 -2.28
CA MET A 49 -30.62 -20.98 -0.90
C MET A 49 -32.13 -21.27 -0.80
N LEU A 50 -32.87 -21.05 -1.88
CA LEU A 50 -34.29 -21.32 -1.96
C LEU A 50 -34.56 -22.83 -2.00
N LEU A 51 -35.77 -23.19 -1.62
CA LEU A 51 -36.28 -24.54 -1.84
C LEU A 51 -36.48 -24.80 -3.33
N ALA A 52 -36.67 -26.06 -3.71
CA ALA A 52 -36.81 -26.46 -5.11
C ALA A 52 -38.03 -25.82 -5.81
N ASP A 53 -39.01 -25.37 -5.03
CA ASP A 53 -40.19 -24.63 -5.48
C ASP A 53 -39.97 -23.10 -5.52
N GLY A 54 -38.75 -22.63 -5.23
CA GLY A 54 -38.39 -21.21 -5.20
C GLY A 54 -38.77 -20.49 -3.89
N SER A 55 -39.31 -21.19 -2.90
CA SER A 55 -39.71 -20.56 -1.63
C SER A 55 -38.53 -20.39 -0.66
N TRP A 56 -38.60 -19.35 0.18
CA TRP A 56 -37.62 -19.14 1.25
C TRP A 56 -37.87 -20.13 2.40
N PRO A 57 -36.83 -20.79 2.95
CA PRO A 57 -36.99 -21.69 4.08
C PRO A 57 -37.63 -21.01 5.28
N ALA A 58 -38.82 -21.47 5.68
CA ALA A 58 -39.56 -20.90 6.80
C ALA A 58 -38.94 -21.22 8.18
N SER A 59 -38.13 -22.29 8.26
CA SER A 59 -37.46 -22.69 9.50
C SER A 59 -35.96 -22.89 9.34
N ARG A 60 -35.25 -22.72 10.45
CA ARG A 60 -33.79 -22.92 10.52
C ARG A 60 -33.42 -24.37 10.21
N GLU A 61 -34.23 -25.34 10.61
CA GLU A 61 -34.00 -26.76 10.38
C GLU A 61 -33.98 -27.08 8.89
N VAL A 62 -34.96 -26.54 8.14
CA VAL A 62 -35.05 -26.71 6.68
C VAL A 62 -33.89 -26.02 5.98
N PHE A 63 -33.51 -24.82 6.41
CA PHE A 63 -32.34 -24.11 5.88
C PHE A 63 -31.03 -24.88 6.08
N VAL A 64 -30.82 -25.44 7.27
CA VAL A 64 -29.64 -26.27 7.59
C VAL A 64 -29.62 -27.53 6.71
N HIS A 65 -30.77 -28.17 6.55
CA HIS A 65 -30.93 -29.35 5.69
C HIS A 65 -30.53 -29.02 4.25
N THR A 66 -31.08 -27.96 3.65
CA THR A 66 -30.75 -27.51 2.29
C THR A 66 -29.26 -27.23 2.11
N LEU A 67 -28.61 -26.54 3.06
CA LEU A 67 -27.17 -26.25 3.02
C LEU A 67 -26.28 -27.49 3.15
N SER A 68 -26.75 -28.52 3.86
CA SER A 68 -26.00 -29.74 4.14
C SER A 68 -26.09 -30.80 3.02
N HIS A 69 -27.15 -30.76 2.20
CA HIS A 69 -27.42 -31.78 1.18
C HIS A 69 -26.41 -31.87 0.04
N ALA A 70 -25.57 -30.85 -0.14
CA ALA A 70 -24.59 -30.79 -1.25
C ALA A 70 -23.16 -30.46 -0.78
N ASN A 71 -22.84 -30.65 0.51
CA ASN A 71 -21.63 -30.10 1.11
C ASN A 71 -20.74 -31.21 1.70
N ALA A 72 -19.67 -31.55 0.99
CA ALA A 72 -18.75 -32.64 1.36
C ALA A 72 -18.01 -32.42 2.69
N GLY A 73 -18.05 -31.21 3.25
CA GLY A 73 -17.42 -30.85 4.53
C GLY A 73 -18.34 -30.91 5.76
N VAL A 74 -19.59 -31.36 5.63
CA VAL A 74 -20.53 -31.45 6.76
C VAL A 74 -20.05 -32.52 7.73
N GLN A 75 -19.55 -32.09 8.90
CA GLN A 75 -19.17 -33.01 9.96
C GLN A 75 -20.42 -33.60 10.63
N VAL A 76 -20.38 -34.92 10.82
CA VAL A 76 -21.44 -35.68 11.47
C VAL A 76 -20.92 -36.15 12.84
N ARG A 77 -21.73 -36.03 13.89
CA ARG A 77 -21.40 -36.41 15.26
C ARG A 77 -22.41 -37.43 15.78
N LEU A 78 -22.02 -38.32 16.68
CA LEU A 78 -23.02 -39.10 17.43
C LEU A 78 -23.63 -38.23 18.54
N GLY A 79 -24.96 -38.14 18.53
CA GLY A 79 -25.76 -37.53 19.57
C GLY A 79 -25.73 -38.33 20.87
N ARG A 80 -26.21 -37.73 21.96
CA ARG A 80 -26.19 -38.34 23.31
C ARG A 80 -26.99 -39.65 23.42
N HIS A 81 -27.87 -39.91 22.46
CA HIS A 81 -28.70 -41.11 22.40
C HIS A 81 -28.23 -42.12 21.33
N GLY A 82 -27.01 -41.96 20.80
CA GLY A 82 -26.45 -42.90 19.82
C GLY A 82 -26.89 -42.67 18.37
N HIS A 83 -27.71 -41.65 18.11
CA HIS A 83 -28.10 -41.29 16.75
C HIS A 83 -27.04 -40.44 16.06
N ILE A 84 -26.84 -40.66 14.77
CA ILE A 84 -25.96 -39.86 13.93
C ILE A 84 -26.64 -38.51 13.68
N GLU A 85 -26.05 -37.42 14.16
CA GLU A 85 -26.54 -36.03 14.06
C GLU A 85 -25.56 -35.16 13.27
N VAL A 86 -26.05 -34.19 12.51
CA VAL A 86 -25.20 -33.17 11.88
C VAL A 86 -24.59 -32.26 12.96
N ALA A 87 -23.27 -32.01 12.89
CA ALA A 87 -22.61 -31.06 13.79
C ALA A 87 -23.12 -29.64 13.49
N ILE A 88 -23.81 -29.02 14.45
CA ILE A 88 -24.34 -27.66 14.29
C ILE A 88 -23.16 -26.70 14.15
N CYS A 89 -23.01 -26.11 12.97
CA CYS A 89 -22.07 -25.03 12.76
C CYS A 89 -22.50 -23.86 13.66
N ARG A 90 -21.68 -23.47 14.65
CA ARG A 90 -22.06 -22.52 15.73
C ARG A 90 -22.63 -21.20 15.20
N HIS A 91 -22.33 -20.85 13.96
CA HIS A 91 -22.75 -19.61 13.32
C HIS A 91 -23.98 -19.74 12.40
N ILE A 92 -24.53 -20.95 12.18
CA ILE A 92 -25.60 -21.18 11.20
C ILE A 92 -26.91 -20.46 11.56
N GLY A 93 -27.16 -20.25 12.86
CA GLY A 93 -28.31 -19.46 13.31
C GLY A 93 -28.17 -17.98 12.98
N ALA A 94 -26.97 -17.42 13.18
CA ALA A 94 -26.67 -16.04 12.80
C ALA A 94 -26.76 -15.85 11.27
N MET A 95 -26.26 -16.83 10.49
CA MET A 95 -26.41 -16.83 9.04
C MET A 95 -27.88 -16.84 8.61
N TYR A 96 -28.68 -17.75 9.15
CA TYR A 96 -30.11 -17.83 8.84
C TYR A 96 -30.83 -16.51 9.15
N CYS A 97 -30.58 -15.92 10.33
CA CYS A 97 -31.20 -14.65 10.71
C CYS A 97 -30.79 -13.49 9.80
N HIS A 98 -29.51 -13.43 9.41
CA HIS A 98 -29.01 -12.39 8.51
C HIS A 98 -29.60 -12.55 7.10
N LEU A 99 -29.49 -13.75 6.52
CA LEU A 99 -29.99 -14.00 5.16
C LEU A 99 -31.51 -13.89 5.06
N SER A 100 -32.26 -14.32 6.09
CA SER A 100 -33.71 -14.10 6.13
C SER A 100 -34.04 -12.61 6.11
N ARG A 101 -33.27 -11.78 6.81
CA ARG A 101 -33.46 -10.33 6.79
C ARG A 101 -33.18 -9.77 5.39
N VAL A 102 -32.08 -10.17 4.76
CA VAL A 102 -31.74 -9.74 3.38
C VAL A 102 -32.82 -10.16 2.39
N TYR A 103 -33.28 -11.41 2.46
CA TYR A 103 -34.37 -11.91 1.62
C TYR A 103 -35.64 -11.07 1.77
N TRP A 104 -36.08 -10.80 3.01
CA TRP A 104 -37.26 -9.98 3.24
C TRP A 104 -37.07 -8.52 2.84
N GLN A 105 -35.87 -7.97 2.97
CA GLN A 105 -35.55 -6.62 2.48
C GLN A 105 -35.65 -6.53 0.96
N ILE A 106 -35.21 -7.57 0.23
CA ILE A 106 -35.39 -7.64 -1.22
C ILE A 106 -36.88 -7.78 -1.56
N GLN A 107 -37.61 -8.66 -0.88
CA GLN A 107 -39.06 -8.81 -1.10
C GLN A 107 -39.82 -7.49 -0.91
N ASP A 108 -39.50 -6.75 0.15
CA ASP A 108 -40.12 -5.47 0.45
C ASP A 108 -39.73 -4.39 -0.59
N ALA A 109 -38.44 -4.32 -0.97
CA ALA A 109 -37.95 -3.37 -1.96
C ALA A 109 -38.56 -3.57 -3.36
N PHE A 110 -38.99 -4.81 -3.68
CA PHE A 110 -39.60 -5.17 -4.96
C PHE A 110 -41.07 -5.59 -4.82
N ALA A 111 -41.76 -5.18 -3.74
CA ALA A 111 -43.15 -5.56 -3.48
C ALA A 111 -44.10 -5.12 -4.61
N ASP A 112 -43.88 -3.92 -5.15
CA ASP A 112 -44.66 -3.32 -6.24
C ASP A 112 -44.09 -3.62 -7.64
N ALA A 113 -43.07 -4.48 -7.75
CA ALA A 113 -42.49 -4.85 -9.03
C ALA A 113 -43.50 -5.60 -9.91
N SER A 114 -43.57 -5.23 -11.19
CA SER A 114 -44.51 -5.86 -12.13
C SER A 114 -44.16 -7.33 -12.37
N ASP A 115 -45.11 -8.16 -12.82
CA ASP A 115 -44.82 -9.56 -13.17
C ASP A 115 -43.72 -9.69 -14.25
N ALA A 116 -43.55 -8.65 -15.09
CA ALA A 116 -42.46 -8.56 -16.06
C ALA A 116 -41.08 -8.35 -15.40
N ASP A 117 -41.01 -7.70 -14.23
CA ASP A 117 -39.76 -7.50 -13.46
C ASP A 117 -39.36 -8.75 -12.65
N ARG A 118 -40.32 -9.66 -12.42
CA ARG A 118 -40.12 -10.94 -11.73
C ARG A 118 -39.76 -12.09 -12.68
N GLN A 119 -39.95 -11.92 -13.98
CA GLN A 119 -39.50 -12.90 -14.98
C GLN A 119 -37.96 -12.95 -15.02
N GLU A 120 -37.41 -14.17 -15.10
CA GLU A 120 -36.00 -14.36 -15.40
C GLU A 120 -35.67 -13.68 -16.73
N PRO A 121 -34.70 -12.75 -16.77
CA PRO A 121 -34.30 -12.16 -18.04
C PRO A 121 -33.82 -13.26 -18.97
N ALA A 122 -34.26 -13.24 -20.23
CA ALA A 122 -33.78 -14.15 -21.28
C ALA A 122 -32.29 -13.97 -21.64
N VAL A 123 -31.56 -13.16 -20.87
CA VAL A 123 -30.16 -12.84 -21.06
C VAL A 123 -29.34 -13.77 -20.18
N THR A 124 -28.40 -14.49 -20.81
CA THR A 124 -27.54 -15.49 -20.19
C THR A 124 -26.61 -14.97 -19.08
N GLN A 125 -26.60 -13.65 -18.84
CA GLN A 125 -25.64 -12.95 -17.98
C GLN A 125 -26.35 -11.85 -17.18
N PRO A 126 -26.17 -11.80 -15.84
CA PRO A 126 -26.93 -10.91 -14.95
C PRO A 126 -26.48 -9.44 -14.99
N PHE A 127 -25.34 -9.12 -15.60
CA PHE A 127 -24.78 -7.77 -15.60
C PHE A 127 -25.00 -7.06 -16.96
N VAL A 128 -25.88 -6.06 -16.96
CA VAL A 128 -26.19 -5.21 -18.12
C VAL A 128 -25.93 -3.74 -17.81
N GLY A 129 -25.64 -2.94 -18.85
CA GLY A 129 -25.34 -1.51 -18.70
C GLY A 129 -25.63 -0.72 -19.96
N LEU A 130 -25.73 0.60 -19.84
CA LEU A 130 -26.06 1.49 -20.95
C LEU A 130 -24.82 1.85 -21.77
N VAL A 131 -24.75 1.40 -23.02
CA VAL A 131 -23.69 1.79 -23.95
C VAL A 131 -24.33 2.54 -25.10
N LYS A 132 -24.10 3.85 -25.18
CA LYS A 132 -24.73 4.74 -26.19
C LYS A 132 -26.26 4.56 -26.23
N ASP A 133 -26.88 4.63 -25.05
CA ASP A 133 -28.33 4.49 -24.84
C ASP A 133 -28.94 3.14 -25.25
N GLN A 134 -28.10 2.12 -25.48
CA GLN A 134 -28.55 0.74 -25.68
C GLN A 134 -28.16 -0.13 -24.49
N ILE A 135 -29.09 -0.97 -24.05
CA ILE A 135 -28.83 -1.98 -23.02
C ILE A 135 -27.96 -3.07 -23.63
N GLN A 136 -26.75 -3.24 -23.09
CA GLN A 136 -25.80 -4.25 -23.56
C GLN A 136 -25.29 -5.11 -22.41
N PRO A 137 -25.06 -6.41 -22.64
CA PRO A 137 -24.49 -7.31 -21.66
C PRO A 137 -22.99 -6.99 -21.44
N PHE A 138 -22.46 -7.41 -20.29
CA PHE A 138 -21.09 -7.13 -19.86
C PHE A 138 -20.02 -7.44 -20.92
N GLU A 139 -20.16 -8.52 -21.69
CA GLU A 139 -19.19 -8.95 -22.72
C GLU A 139 -19.07 -7.96 -23.87
N ALA A 140 -20.13 -7.19 -24.14
CA ALA A 140 -20.20 -6.23 -25.21
C ALA A 140 -19.71 -4.83 -24.78
N TRP A 141 -19.35 -4.64 -23.51
CA TRP A 141 -18.94 -3.32 -23.03
C TRP A 141 -17.58 -2.89 -23.61
N PRO A 142 -17.44 -1.62 -24.03
CA PRO A 142 -16.17 -1.12 -24.50
C PRO A 142 -15.15 -1.05 -23.35
N ARG A 143 -13.87 -1.33 -23.66
CA ARG A 143 -12.76 -1.33 -22.68
C ARG A 143 -12.69 -0.06 -21.82
N GLY A 144 -12.99 1.10 -22.41
CA GLY A 144 -13.01 2.37 -21.68
C GLY A 144 -14.05 2.42 -20.56
N LYS A 145 -15.22 1.80 -20.75
CA LYS A 145 -16.28 1.71 -19.74
C LYS A 145 -15.87 0.78 -18.60
N ILE A 146 -15.31 -0.38 -18.93
CA ILE A 146 -14.77 -1.32 -17.95
C ILE A 146 -13.69 -0.65 -17.09
N ALA A 147 -12.78 0.11 -17.72
CA ALA A 147 -11.72 0.83 -17.01
C ALA A 147 -12.26 1.89 -16.03
N GLN A 148 -13.36 2.56 -16.36
CA GLN A 148 -14.02 3.53 -15.47
C GLN A 148 -14.72 2.86 -14.29
N MET A 149 -15.27 1.65 -14.48
CA MET A 149 -15.95 0.93 -13.39
C MET A 149 -14.99 0.32 -12.38
N VAL A 150 -13.82 -0.13 -12.85
CA VAL A 150 -12.75 -0.67 -12.00
C VAL A 150 -11.87 0.43 -11.41
N ALA A 151 -11.99 1.67 -11.93
CA ALA A 151 -11.37 2.80 -11.28
C ALA A 151 -11.89 2.88 -9.83
N PRO A 152 -11.00 3.05 -8.83
CA PRO A 152 -11.41 3.34 -7.47
C PRO A 152 -12.46 4.45 -7.50
N ASP A 153 -13.49 4.37 -6.65
CA ASP A 153 -14.44 5.49 -6.49
C ASP A 153 -13.62 6.79 -6.43
N PRO A 154 -14.05 7.86 -7.11
CA PRO A 154 -13.34 9.12 -7.05
C PRO A 154 -13.16 9.42 -5.56
N ILE A 155 -11.90 9.35 -5.12
CA ILE A 155 -11.50 9.78 -3.79
C ILE A 155 -12.16 11.14 -3.64
N ASP A 156 -12.96 11.34 -2.58
CA ASP A 156 -13.58 12.62 -2.30
C ASP A 156 -12.62 13.74 -2.72
N ASP A 157 -13.08 14.64 -3.57
CA ASP A 157 -12.30 15.65 -4.34
C ASP A 157 -11.55 16.67 -3.43
N VAL A 158 -11.43 16.34 -2.15
CA VAL A 158 -10.82 17.04 -1.03
C VAL A 158 -9.48 16.41 -0.62
N SER A 159 -9.11 15.22 -1.12
CA SER A 159 -7.79 14.66 -0.81
C SER A 159 -6.70 15.49 -1.48
N THR A 160 -6.19 16.46 -0.72
CA THR A 160 -5.03 17.27 -1.08
C THR A 160 -3.89 16.30 -1.37
N HIS A 161 -3.34 16.38 -2.59
CA HIS A 161 -2.27 15.47 -3.01
C HIS A 161 -1.16 15.41 -1.95
N PRO A 162 -0.58 14.24 -1.61
CA PRO A 162 0.36 14.11 -0.48
C PRO A 162 1.55 15.08 -0.49
N MET A 163 1.97 15.51 -1.68
CA MET A 163 3.05 16.49 -1.91
C MET A 163 2.59 17.93 -2.20
N ALA A 164 1.29 18.20 -2.13
CA ALA A 164 0.80 19.58 -2.18
C ALA A 164 1.27 20.34 -0.94
N SER A 165 1.48 21.64 -1.09
CA SER A 165 1.93 22.52 -0.01
C SER A 165 1.42 23.93 -0.27
N ALA A 166 1.62 24.84 0.69
CA ALA A 166 1.33 26.26 0.50
C ALA A 166 2.07 26.86 -0.72
N ALA A 167 3.24 26.31 -1.10
CA ALA A 167 3.98 26.72 -2.29
C ALA A 167 3.53 26.00 -3.58
N ARG A 168 2.67 24.98 -3.49
CA ARG A 168 2.23 24.10 -4.58
C ARG A 168 0.72 23.91 -4.53
N THR A 169 -0.01 25.01 -4.72
CA THR A 169 -1.48 25.04 -4.66
C THR A 169 -2.16 24.68 -5.99
N THR A 170 -1.46 24.80 -7.11
CA THR A 170 -2.03 24.53 -8.45
C THR A 170 -1.62 23.16 -9.00
N PRO A 171 -2.46 22.50 -9.81
CA PRO A 171 -2.11 21.24 -10.47
C PRO A 171 -0.86 21.32 -11.35
N SER A 172 -0.60 22.47 -11.99
CA SER A 172 0.58 22.67 -12.84
C SER A 172 1.88 22.80 -12.02
N ALA A 173 1.84 23.50 -10.88
CA ALA A 173 2.96 23.57 -9.94
C ALA A 173 3.29 22.19 -9.37
N LEU A 174 2.24 21.44 -8.99
CA LEU A 174 2.39 20.08 -8.50
C LEU A 174 2.94 19.13 -9.57
N SER A 175 2.44 19.16 -10.80
CA SER A 175 2.96 18.36 -11.92
C SER A 175 4.43 18.67 -12.21
N SER A 176 4.82 19.95 -12.13
CA SER A 176 6.21 20.37 -12.31
C SER A 176 7.11 19.86 -11.18
N TYR A 177 6.63 19.89 -9.93
CA TYR A 177 7.31 19.32 -8.78
C TYR A 177 7.46 17.79 -8.92
N LEU A 178 6.39 17.07 -9.29
CA LEU A 178 6.44 15.62 -9.51
C LEU A 178 7.45 15.23 -10.59
N ARG A 179 7.57 16.03 -11.67
CA ARG A 179 8.63 15.83 -12.67
C ARG A 179 10.02 15.97 -12.08
N ARG A 180 10.25 16.94 -11.19
CA ARG A 180 11.53 17.07 -10.46
C ARG A 180 11.75 15.89 -9.52
N VAL A 181 10.74 15.48 -8.75
CA VAL A 181 10.80 14.31 -7.85
C VAL A 181 11.23 13.06 -8.60
N ARG A 182 10.60 12.77 -9.75
CA ARG A 182 10.95 11.61 -10.58
C ARG A 182 12.39 11.68 -11.09
N ARG A 183 12.85 12.86 -11.53
CA ARG A 183 14.24 13.05 -11.98
C ARG A 183 15.24 12.87 -10.84
N THR A 184 14.97 13.43 -9.67
CA THR A 184 15.83 13.34 -8.48
C THR A 184 15.90 11.91 -7.96
N CYS A 185 14.75 11.26 -7.76
CA CYS A 185 14.70 9.87 -7.30
C CYS A 185 15.30 8.92 -8.34
N GLY A 186 15.13 9.21 -9.64
CA GLY A 186 15.69 8.40 -10.73
C GLY A 186 17.22 8.39 -10.82
N LEU A 187 17.94 9.17 -10.00
CA LEU A 187 19.40 9.10 -9.91
C LEU A 187 19.88 7.85 -9.16
N ALA A 188 19.11 7.38 -8.18
CA ALA A 188 19.45 6.23 -7.35
C ALA A 188 18.97 4.90 -7.98
N PRO A 189 19.52 3.75 -7.56
CA PRO A 189 19.00 2.44 -7.94
C PRO A 189 17.51 2.29 -7.63
N PRO A 190 16.74 1.56 -8.46
CA PRO A 190 15.26 1.51 -8.37
C PRO A 190 14.72 1.18 -6.97
N VAL A 191 15.33 0.23 -6.26
CA VAL A 191 14.88 -0.17 -4.91
C VAL A 191 15.07 0.95 -3.86
N GLN A 192 16.10 1.78 -4.01
CA GLN A 192 16.34 2.91 -3.12
C GLN A 192 15.39 4.06 -3.44
N SER A 193 15.20 4.33 -4.74
CA SER A 193 14.28 5.34 -5.24
C SER A 193 12.82 5.05 -4.87
N ASP A 194 12.42 3.77 -4.91
CA ASP A 194 11.07 3.33 -4.56
C ASP A 194 10.71 3.69 -3.10
N VAL A 195 11.61 3.44 -2.14
CA VAL A 195 11.38 3.81 -0.74
C VAL A 195 11.21 5.32 -0.60
N TRP A 196 12.05 6.12 -1.25
CA TRP A 196 11.93 7.59 -1.20
C TRP A 196 10.64 8.08 -1.83
N LEU A 197 10.25 7.54 -2.99
CA LEU A 197 8.97 7.89 -3.62
C LEU A 197 7.80 7.54 -2.71
N ARG A 198 7.77 6.34 -2.14
CA ARG A 198 6.70 5.94 -1.19
C ARG A 198 6.69 6.81 0.06
N LEU A 199 7.84 7.27 0.53
CA LEU A 199 7.91 8.24 1.63
C LEU A 199 7.20 9.53 1.24
N LEU A 200 7.58 10.13 0.10
CA LEU A 200 7.02 11.40 -0.37
C LEU A 200 5.51 11.31 -0.69
N PHE A 201 5.04 10.16 -1.15
CA PHE A 201 3.62 9.91 -1.43
C PHE A 201 2.81 9.52 -0.19
N ASN A 202 3.42 9.48 1.00
CA ASN A 202 2.79 8.97 2.22
C ASN A 202 2.18 7.57 1.98
N MET A 203 2.97 6.65 1.43
CA MET A 203 2.56 5.26 1.16
C MET A 203 3.27 4.23 2.05
N LEU A 204 4.20 4.66 2.90
CA LEU A 204 4.91 3.74 3.78
C LEU A 204 4.06 3.35 5.00
N PRO A 205 3.94 2.04 5.31
CA PRO A 205 3.16 1.54 6.44
C PRO A 205 3.93 1.67 7.76
N VAL A 206 4.17 2.91 8.20
CA VAL A 206 4.73 3.22 9.53
C VAL A 206 3.72 2.91 10.64
N ASN A 207 4.19 2.67 11.86
CA ASN A 207 3.34 2.10 12.89
C ASN A 207 2.14 2.98 13.26
N SER A 208 2.23 4.31 13.12
CA SER A 208 1.10 5.22 13.33
C SER A 208 -0.11 4.97 12.40
N ARG A 209 0.02 4.14 11.35
CA ARG A 209 -1.11 3.73 10.49
C ARG A 209 -1.90 2.55 11.04
N PHE A 210 -1.37 1.85 12.04
CA PHE A 210 -2.01 0.68 12.64
C PHE A 210 -2.77 1.01 13.93
N VAL A 211 -3.35 2.21 14.04
CA VAL A 211 -4.16 2.66 15.19
C VAL A 211 -5.26 1.64 15.53
N TYR A 212 -5.84 0.99 14.53
CA TYR A 212 -6.88 -0.02 14.72
C TYR A 212 -6.41 -1.26 15.52
N LEU A 213 -5.09 -1.52 15.58
CA LEU A 213 -4.51 -2.62 16.37
C LEU A 213 -4.31 -2.26 17.86
N GLN A 214 -4.40 -0.99 18.25
CA GLN A 214 -4.09 -0.55 19.62
C GLN A 214 -4.95 -1.21 20.70
N ARG A 215 -6.18 -1.61 20.38
CA ARG A 215 -7.05 -2.31 21.33
C ARG A 215 -6.49 -3.66 21.79
N GLN A 216 -5.74 -4.34 20.93
CA GLN A 216 -5.15 -5.65 21.22
C GLN A 216 -3.68 -5.53 21.62
N ARG A 217 -2.97 -4.56 21.03
CA ARG A 217 -1.55 -4.30 21.26
C ARG A 217 -1.33 -2.79 21.43
N PRO A 218 -1.32 -2.26 22.67
CA PRO A 218 -1.23 -0.81 22.92
C PRO A 218 0.02 -0.16 22.29
N ASP A 219 1.09 -0.93 22.15
CA ASP A 219 2.38 -0.58 21.56
C ASP A 219 2.41 -0.64 20.02
N ALA A 220 1.32 -1.05 19.36
CA ALA A 220 1.27 -1.24 17.91
C ALA A 220 1.54 0.01 17.07
N ILE A 221 1.46 1.21 17.67
CA ILE A 221 1.76 2.49 17.02
C ILE A 221 3.11 3.08 17.43
N CYS A 222 3.79 2.45 18.39
CA CYS A 222 5.04 2.93 18.94
C CYS A 222 6.21 2.62 18.01
N CYS A 223 7.32 3.33 18.19
CA CYS A 223 8.55 3.15 17.41
C CYS A 223 9.06 1.70 17.48
N ALA A 224 9.42 1.15 16.31
CA ALA A 224 10.01 -0.19 16.18
C ALA A 224 11.31 -0.37 16.99
N TYR A 225 12.04 0.73 17.26
CA TYR A 225 13.26 0.70 18.07
C TYR A 225 13.02 0.84 19.58
N GLY A 226 11.76 0.92 20.04
CA GLY A 226 11.43 0.86 21.46
C GLY A 226 11.62 2.17 22.24
N CYS A 227 11.74 3.33 21.58
CA CYS A 227 11.85 4.63 22.26
C CYS A 227 10.53 5.14 22.88
N GLY A 228 9.42 4.43 22.67
CA GLY A 228 8.09 4.75 23.23
C GLY A 228 7.29 5.82 22.49
N ALA A 229 7.90 6.58 21.56
CA ALA A 229 7.21 7.58 20.77
C ALA A 229 6.26 6.95 19.71
N VAL A 230 5.21 7.68 19.33
CA VAL A 230 4.35 7.31 18.20
C VAL A 230 5.14 7.42 16.90
N GLU A 231 5.14 6.34 16.12
CA GLU A 231 5.96 6.25 14.91
C GLU A 231 5.26 6.83 13.68
N SER A 232 5.37 8.14 13.51
CA SER A 232 5.06 8.80 12.24
C SER A 232 6.16 8.53 11.19
N GLN A 233 5.93 8.93 9.93
CA GLN A 233 6.99 8.88 8.92
C GLN A 233 8.19 9.73 9.31
N GLN A 234 7.95 10.92 9.87
CA GLN A 234 9.03 11.76 10.38
C GLN A 234 9.80 11.05 11.49
N HIS A 235 9.11 10.39 12.41
CA HIS A 235 9.78 9.67 13.49
C HIS A 235 10.61 8.49 12.97
N ALA A 236 10.01 7.61 12.15
CA ALA A 236 10.66 6.43 11.60
C ALA A 236 11.91 6.76 10.77
N PHE A 237 11.89 7.89 10.07
CA PHE A 237 12.95 8.26 9.12
C PHE A 237 13.88 9.37 9.60
N TYR A 238 13.57 10.08 10.70
CA TYR A 238 14.36 11.21 11.12
C TYR A 238 14.43 11.42 12.65
N ASP A 239 13.31 11.54 13.36
CA ASP A 239 13.34 11.95 14.79
C ASP A 239 13.81 10.85 15.75
N CYS A 240 13.64 9.57 15.41
CA CYS A 240 14.09 8.47 16.25
C CYS A 240 15.61 8.57 16.49
N GLU A 241 16.06 8.54 17.74
CA GLU A 241 17.49 8.73 18.10
C GLU A 241 18.44 7.78 17.35
N VAL A 242 18.03 6.51 17.21
CA VAL A 242 18.78 5.49 16.47
C VAL A 242 19.02 5.90 15.01
N VAL A 243 18.06 6.59 14.41
CA VAL A 243 18.09 7.07 13.02
C VAL A 243 18.72 8.46 12.91
N HIS A 244 18.40 9.36 13.85
CA HIS A 244 18.85 10.74 13.88
C HIS A 244 20.37 10.84 13.90
N GLN A 245 21.05 10.01 14.69
CA GLN A 245 22.52 9.97 14.76
C GLN A 245 23.17 9.73 13.39
N VAL A 246 22.51 8.96 12.50
CA VAL A 246 23.03 8.66 11.16
C VAL A 246 22.96 9.90 10.29
N TRP A 247 21.83 10.62 10.31
CA TRP A 247 21.72 11.90 9.61
C TRP A 247 22.70 12.94 10.17
N ALA A 248 22.87 13.01 11.49
CA ALA A 248 23.81 13.92 12.13
C ALA A 248 25.27 13.63 11.70
N PHE A 249 25.65 12.35 11.61
CA PHE A 249 26.95 11.92 11.10
C PHE A 249 27.21 12.44 9.68
N HIS A 250 26.27 12.23 8.76
CA HIS A 250 26.42 12.74 7.39
C HIS A 250 26.36 14.28 7.36
N ALA A 251 25.48 14.92 8.12
CA ALA A 251 25.41 16.38 8.21
C ALA A 251 26.75 16.99 8.66
N GLY A 252 27.49 16.32 9.53
CA GLY A 252 28.83 16.73 9.95
C GLY A 252 29.81 16.91 8.79
N ALA A 253 29.87 15.96 7.86
CA ALA A 253 30.74 16.06 6.67
C ALA A 253 30.24 17.11 5.68
N TRP A 254 28.92 17.25 5.53
CA TRP A 254 28.33 18.11 4.52
C TRP A 254 28.21 19.59 4.94
N ARG A 255 28.39 19.88 6.24
CA ARG A 255 28.29 21.21 6.85
C ARG A 255 29.12 22.28 6.12
N ARG A 256 30.30 21.92 5.58
CA ARG A 256 31.16 22.85 4.82
C ARG A 256 30.44 23.52 3.65
N PHE A 257 29.53 22.79 3.00
CA PHE A 257 28.73 23.26 1.87
C PHE A 257 27.37 23.83 2.29
N GLY A 258 27.08 23.91 3.58
CA GLY A 258 25.79 24.37 4.11
C GLY A 258 24.62 23.45 3.79
N VAL A 259 24.89 22.22 3.36
CA VAL A 259 23.85 21.21 3.11
C VAL A 259 23.37 20.66 4.45
N THR A 260 22.07 20.68 4.67
CA THR A 260 21.40 20.11 5.84
C THR A 260 20.65 18.84 5.47
N PHE A 261 20.54 17.92 6.42
CA PHE A 261 19.67 16.75 6.34
C PHE A 261 18.61 16.91 7.44
N SER A 262 17.61 17.74 7.20
CA SER A 262 16.45 17.89 8.08
C SER A 262 15.25 17.16 7.48
N TRP A 263 14.22 16.88 8.29
CA TRP A 263 12.97 16.32 7.78
C TRP A 263 12.44 17.08 6.55
N ASN A 264 12.43 18.42 6.59
CA ASN A 264 11.99 19.25 5.47
C ASN A 264 12.76 18.97 4.17
N THR A 265 14.08 18.77 4.23
CA THR A 265 14.89 18.44 3.05
C THR A 265 14.63 17.02 2.53
N LEU A 266 14.24 16.10 3.41
CA LEU A 266 13.94 14.71 3.06
C LEU A 266 12.53 14.57 2.46
N SER A 267 11.57 15.33 2.99
CA SER A 267 10.16 15.34 2.58
C SER A 267 9.84 16.34 1.46
N ASP A 268 10.72 17.31 1.19
CA ASP A 268 10.61 18.26 0.08
C ASP A 268 11.96 18.43 -0.65
N ILE A 269 12.02 17.95 -1.89
CA ILE A 269 13.25 17.97 -2.69
C ILE A 269 13.67 19.40 -3.08
N ASP A 270 12.75 20.36 -3.09
CA ASP A 270 13.05 21.75 -3.44
C ASP A 270 13.70 22.49 -2.25
N ALA A 271 13.63 21.94 -1.04
CA ALA A 271 14.30 22.49 0.14
C ALA A 271 15.83 22.28 0.13
N PHE A 272 16.37 21.51 -0.83
CA PHE A 272 17.82 21.34 -1.00
C PHE A 272 18.49 22.69 -1.32
N SER A 273 19.40 23.09 -0.44
CA SER A 273 20.15 24.33 -0.54
C SER A 273 21.63 24.14 -0.20
N VAL A 274 22.45 25.10 -0.63
CA VAL A 274 23.90 25.15 -0.40
C VAL A 274 24.30 26.57 -0.01
N ASN A 275 25.39 26.71 0.74
CA ASN A 275 25.98 28.00 1.04
C ASN A 275 26.86 28.51 -0.12
N GLY A 276 27.49 29.68 0.04
CA GLY A 276 28.37 30.27 -0.98
C GLY A 276 29.55 29.37 -1.39
N ARG A 277 30.05 28.50 -0.48
CA ARG A 277 31.12 27.53 -0.82
C ARG A 277 30.60 26.36 -1.66
N GLY A 278 29.33 25.98 -1.49
CA GLY A 278 28.70 24.93 -2.28
C GLY A 278 28.10 25.42 -3.59
N ALA A 279 27.88 26.73 -3.76
CA ALA A 279 27.27 27.29 -4.97
C ALA A 279 27.97 26.89 -6.29
N PRO A 280 29.33 26.90 -6.38
CA PRO A 280 30.03 26.46 -7.59
C PRO A 280 29.82 24.97 -7.90
N HIS A 281 29.46 24.17 -6.90
CA HIS A 281 29.33 22.72 -6.98
C HIS A 281 27.88 22.24 -6.83
N LYS A 282 26.89 23.14 -6.91
CA LYS A 282 25.50 22.87 -6.51
C LYS A 282 24.89 21.65 -7.19
N GLU A 283 25.10 21.49 -8.49
CA GLU A 283 24.54 20.36 -9.24
C GLU A 283 25.21 19.02 -8.90
N ALA A 284 26.53 19.02 -8.68
CA ALA A 284 27.26 17.85 -8.22
C ALA A 284 26.87 17.46 -6.78
N LEU A 285 26.74 18.44 -5.89
CA LEU A 285 26.23 18.25 -4.54
C LEU A 285 24.80 17.72 -4.54
N ARG A 286 23.93 18.21 -5.41
CA ARG A 286 22.55 17.72 -5.55
C ARG A 286 22.50 16.24 -5.96
N VAL A 287 23.35 15.83 -6.91
CA VAL A 287 23.45 14.41 -7.30
C VAL A 287 23.87 13.57 -6.10
N LEU A 288 24.98 13.93 -5.45
CA LEU A 288 25.51 13.17 -4.33
C LEU A 288 24.55 13.13 -3.15
N TRP A 289 23.86 14.23 -2.87
CA TRP A 289 22.83 14.34 -1.83
C TRP A 289 21.65 13.43 -2.14
N SER A 290 21.18 13.41 -3.39
CA SER A 290 20.07 12.54 -3.81
C SER A 290 20.42 11.06 -3.65
N LEU A 291 21.64 10.67 -4.05
CA LEU A 291 22.13 9.30 -3.88
C LEU A 291 22.27 8.92 -2.41
N LEU A 292 22.76 9.83 -1.56
CA LEU A 292 22.89 9.62 -0.13
C LEU A 292 21.52 9.45 0.52
N THR A 293 20.61 10.41 0.29
CA THR A 293 19.25 10.39 0.83
C THR A 293 18.52 9.10 0.46
N ALA A 294 18.50 8.71 -0.83
CA ALA A 294 17.86 7.47 -1.25
C ALA A 294 18.49 6.23 -0.60
N SER A 295 19.82 6.18 -0.50
CA SER A 295 20.54 5.05 0.11
C SER A 295 20.21 4.91 1.60
N LEU A 296 20.19 6.03 2.33
CA LEU A 296 19.91 6.07 3.76
C LEU A 296 18.44 5.75 4.06
N LEU A 297 17.50 6.36 3.33
CA LEU A 297 16.07 6.05 3.51
C LEU A 297 15.81 4.56 3.30
N HIS A 298 16.41 3.95 2.27
CA HIS A 298 16.30 2.53 2.04
C HIS A 298 16.95 1.69 3.16
N LEU A 299 18.14 2.05 3.64
CA LEU A 299 18.79 1.36 4.77
C LEU A 299 17.93 1.43 6.04
N ILE A 300 17.43 2.63 6.37
CA ILE A 300 16.56 2.88 7.52
C ILE A 300 15.30 2.02 7.42
N TRP A 301 14.62 2.05 6.27
CA TRP A 301 13.39 1.30 6.06
C TRP A 301 13.61 -0.21 6.13
N LYS A 302 14.70 -0.71 5.55
CA LYS A 302 15.07 -2.12 5.60
C LYS A 302 15.33 -2.59 7.03
N GLN A 303 16.07 -1.80 7.82
CA GLN A 303 16.35 -2.15 9.21
C GLN A 303 15.11 -2.04 10.08
N HIS A 304 14.33 -0.97 9.91
CA HIS A 304 13.04 -0.80 10.55
C HIS A 304 12.16 -2.03 10.37
N ASN A 305 11.93 -2.46 9.12
CA ASN A 305 11.08 -3.62 8.85
C ASN A 305 11.66 -4.92 9.39
N GLY A 306 13.00 -5.05 9.36
CA GLY A 306 13.70 -6.18 9.97
C GLY A 306 13.42 -6.29 11.47
N VAL A 307 13.51 -5.17 12.19
CA VAL A 307 13.24 -5.12 13.63
C VAL A 307 11.76 -5.36 13.92
N GLN A 308 10.87 -4.67 13.19
CA GLN A 308 9.44 -4.68 13.44
C GLN A 308 8.75 -6.01 13.08
N TYR A 309 9.13 -6.62 11.95
CA TYR A 309 8.38 -7.74 11.36
C TYR A 309 9.18 -9.03 11.25
N GLU A 310 10.51 -8.97 11.30
CA GLU A 310 11.38 -10.14 11.09
C GLU A 310 12.19 -10.50 12.35
N HIS A 311 11.83 -9.94 13.52
CA HIS A 311 12.48 -10.18 14.81
C HIS A 311 14.02 -9.96 14.79
N LYS A 312 14.50 -9.10 13.88
CA LYS A 312 15.92 -8.76 13.83
C LYS A 312 16.26 -7.82 14.97
N ARG A 313 17.50 -7.92 15.46
CA ARG A 313 18.04 -6.91 16.38
C ARG A 313 18.36 -5.64 15.61
N ALA A 314 18.19 -4.49 16.26
CA ALA A 314 18.68 -3.23 15.74
C ALA A 314 20.19 -3.32 15.48
N ILE A 315 20.65 -2.76 14.36
CA ILE A 315 22.09 -2.77 14.08
C ILE A 315 22.83 -1.88 15.10
N PRO A 316 24.03 -2.28 15.55
CA PRO A 316 24.80 -1.49 16.50
C PRO A 316 25.10 -0.08 15.98
N ALA A 317 25.18 0.91 16.88
CA ALA A 317 25.44 2.31 16.53
C ALA A 317 26.67 2.49 15.62
N ALA A 318 27.77 1.79 15.92
CA ALA A 318 28.99 1.84 15.09
C ALA A 318 28.75 1.33 13.66
N ALA A 319 27.91 0.30 13.48
CA ALA A 319 27.63 -0.28 12.17
C ALA A 319 26.75 0.60 11.29
N TRP A 320 25.93 1.49 11.87
CA TRP A 320 25.11 2.43 11.11
C TRP A 320 25.95 3.33 10.21
N HIS A 321 27.02 3.94 10.74
CA HIS A 321 27.90 4.84 9.96
C HIS A 321 28.63 4.11 8.84
N ASP A 322 29.14 2.90 9.13
CA ASP A 322 29.80 2.06 8.12
C ASP A 322 28.84 1.69 6.99
N LEU A 323 27.65 1.17 7.32
CA LEU A 323 26.68 0.71 6.33
C LEU A 323 26.08 1.87 5.53
N SER A 324 25.80 3.01 6.17
CA SER A 324 25.27 4.20 5.50
C SER A 324 26.29 4.77 4.50
N PHE A 325 27.57 4.85 4.90
CA PHE A 325 28.64 5.31 4.03
C PHE A 325 28.91 4.34 2.88
N VAL A 326 29.08 3.04 3.16
CA VAL A 326 29.32 2.02 2.13
C VAL A 326 28.15 1.93 1.15
N GLY A 327 26.91 1.97 1.65
CA GLY A 327 25.71 1.97 0.85
C GLY A 327 25.64 3.18 -0.08
N TRP A 328 25.90 4.38 0.45
CA TRP A 328 25.99 5.59 -0.35
C TRP A 328 27.09 5.51 -1.41
N MET A 329 28.29 5.05 -1.04
CA MET A 329 29.40 4.95 -1.98
C MET A 329 29.16 3.91 -3.08
N ALA A 330 28.43 2.84 -2.79
CA ALA A 330 27.98 1.90 -3.80
C ALA A 330 27.03 2.56 -4.81
N SER A 331 26.11 3.40 -4.35
CA SER A 331 25.20 4.19 -5.20
C SER A 331 25.95 5.22 -6.04
N VAL A 332 26.93 5.92 -5.46
CA VAL A 332 27.83 6.84 -6.20
C VAL A 332 28.61 6.09 -7.27
N ARG A 333 29.22 4.95 -6.92
CA ARG A 333 29.96 4.12 -7.88
C ARG A 333 29.06 3.64 -9.02
N HIS A 334 27.84 3.20 -8.72
CA HIS A 334 26.88 2.79 -9.74
C HIS A 334 26.55 3.96 -10.67
N TRP A 335 26.21 5.13 -10.12
CA TRP A 335 25.92 6.32 -10.90
C TRP A 335 27.09 6.73 -11.82
N LEU A 336 28.33 6.69 -11.30
CA LEU A 336 29.55 6.98 -12.06
C LEU A 336 29.79 6.03 -13.24
N ARG A 337 29.38 4.76 -13.13
CA ARG A 337 29.48 3.77 -14.23
C ARG A 337 28.49 4.03 -15.36
N LEU A 338 27.40 4.75 -15.07
CA LEU A 338 26.38 5.12 -16.06
C LEU A 338 26.72 6.43 -16.80
N GLN A 339 27.78 7.13 -16.40
CA GLN A 339 28.23 8.36 -17.06
C GLN A 339 29.39 8.08 -18.00
N ASP A 340 29.45 8.80 -19.12
CA ASP A 340 30.63 8.80 -20.00
C ASP A 340 31.88 9.29 -19.26
N ALA A 341 33.04 8.74 -19.60
CA ALA A 341 34.30 9.05 -18.93
C ALA A 341 34.63 10.56 -18.97
N ASP A 342 34.37 11.19 -20.11
CA ASP A 342 34.67 12.60 -20.39
C ASP A 342 33.52 13.56 -20.00
N CYS A 343 32.47 13.06 -19.35
CA CYS A 343 31.33 13.88 -18.94
C CYS A 343 31.76 14.93 -17.89
N PRO A 344 31.57 16.25 -18.13
CA PRO A 344 31.93 17.29 -17.17
C PRO A 344 31.22 17.15 -15.82
N LYS A 345 29.98 16.64 -15.83
CA LYS A 345 29.19 16.36 -14.63
C LYS A 345 29.82 15.25 -13.79
N ARG A 346 30.39 14.23 -14.44
CA ARG A 346 31.13 13.13 -13.78
C ARG A 346 32.38 13.66 -13.08
N ALA A 347 33.14 14.52 -13.76
CA ALA A 347 34.32 15.17 -13.17
C ALA A 347 33.95 16.02 -11.95
N ALA A 348 32.94 16.89 -12.07
CA ALA A 348 32.48 17.72 -10.95
C ALA A 348 32.00 16.90 -9.75
N VAL A 349 31.30 15.78 -9.97
CA VAL A 349 30.89 14.87 -8.89
C VAL A 349 32.11 14.24 -8.21
N LEU A 350 33.09 13.77 -8.97
CA LEU A 350 34.32 13.20 -8.41
C LEU A 350 35.11 14.22 -7.57
N ASP A 351 35.17 15.48 -8.03
CA ASP A 351 35.83 16.55 -7.28
C ASP A 351 35.16 16.78 -5.92
N VAL A 352 33.83 16.87 -5.89
CA VAL A 352 33.07 17.03 -4.63
C VAL A 352 33.23 15.80 -3.73
N VAL A 353 33.24 14.58 -4.29
CA VAL A 353 33.50 13.36 -3.52
C VAL A 353 34.86 13.42 -2.83
N ARG A 354 35.93 13.87 -3.53
CA ARG A 354 37.24 14.05 -2.91
C ARG A 354 37.20 15.08 -1.77
N MET A 355 36.47 16.19 -1.95
CA MET A 355 36.29 17.19 -0.89
C MET A 355 35.54 16.65 0.33
N LEU A 356 34.52 15.81 0.12
CA LEU A 356 33.75 15.15 1.18
C LEU A 356 34.59 14.07 1.88
N HIS A 357 35.37 13.28 1.14
CA HIS A 357 36.30 12.30 1.70
C HIS A 357 37.36 12.95 2.60
N GLY A 358 37.75 14.19 2.30
CA GLY A 358 38.66 14.96 3.15
C GLY A 358 38.05 15.46 4.46
N GLN A 359 36.74 15.32 4.68
CA GLN A 359 36.09 15.77 5.92
C GLN A 359 36.38 14.81 7.08
N PRO A 360 36.59 15.31 8.31
CA PRO A 360 36.97 14.48 9.47
C PRO A 360 36.04 13.29 9.72
N ALA A 361 34.74 13.45 9.50
CA ALA A 361 33.76 12.39 9.69
C ALA A 361 33.93 11.20 8.71
N TYR A 362 34.40 11.44 7.49
CA TYR A 362 34.56 10.39 6.47
C TYR A 362 35.98 9.84 6.37
N GLN A 363 37.01 10.58 6.79
CA GLN A 363 38.40 10.13 6.70
C GLN A 363 38.64 8.71 7.26
N PRO A 364 38.13 8.34 8.46
CA PRO A 364 38.32 6.98 8.99
C PRO A 364 37.68 5.91 8.11
N LEU A 365 36.51 6.18 7.53
CA LEU A 365 35.80 5.24 6.66
C LEU A 365 36.47 5.12 5.29
N VAL A 366 36.99 6.22 4.76
CA VAL A 366 37.79 6.23 3.52
C VAL A 366 39.06 5.40 3.69
N ALA A 367 39.75 5.54 4.83
CA ALA A 367 40.92 4.73 5.15
C ALA A 367 40.56 3.24 5.34
N LYS A 368 39.44 2.95 5.98
CA LYS A 368 38.94 1.58 6.20
C LYS A 368 38.51 0.89 4.90
N TYR A 369 37.99 1.64 3.93
CA TYR A 369 37.44 1.11 2.68
C TYR A 369 38.02 1.78 1.42
N PRO A 370 39.33 1.60 1.14
CA PRO A 370 40.03 2.36 0.10
C PRO A 370 39.57 2.04 -1.33
N LEU A 371 38.89 0.91 -1.54
CA LEU A 371 38.47 0.44 -2.86
C LEU A 371 37.01 0.78 -3.22
N LEU A 372 36.28 1.51 -2.38
CA LEU A 372 34.83 1.73 -2.58
C LEU A 372 34.47 2.40 -3.91
N LEU A 373 35.33 3.28 -4.42
CA LEU A 373 35.10 4.01 -5.67
C LEU A 373 35.85 3.44 -6.88
N ARG A 374 36.54 2.31 -6.73
CA ARG A 374 37.24 1.69 -7.85
C ARG A 374 36.22 1.23 -8.90
N LEU A 375 36.34 1.77 -10.12
CA LEU A 375 35.38 1.52 -11.21
C LEU A 375 35.73 0.29 -12.06
N GLY A 376 37.01 -0.13 -12.10
CA GLY A 376 37.50 -1.30 -12.84
C GLY A 376 37.78 -2.52 -11.95
N PRO A 377 37.99 -3.72 -12.55
CA PRO A 377 38.36 -4.92 -11.81
C PRO A 377 39.72 -4.74 -11.11
N SER A 378 39.85 -5.25 -9.90
CA SER A 378 41.16 -5.38 -9.26
C SER A 378 41.96 -6.43 -10.02
N LEU A 379 43.01 -6.01 -10.72
CA LEU A 379 44.10 -6.94 -11.00
C LEU A 379 44.56 -7.47 -9.65
N ARG A 380 44.44 -8.78 -9.44
CA ARG A 380 45.00 -9.43 -8.26
C ARG A 380 46.49 -9.10 -8.22
N PRO A 381 47.06 -8.72 -7.07
CA PRO A 381 48.51 -8.70 -6.94
C PRO A 381 49.03 -10.11 -7.26
N ALA A 382 50.03 -10.17 -8.13
CA ALA A 382 50.72 -11.41 -8.51
C ALA A 382 51.48 -12.00 -7.32
#